data_AF-A0A497DUP9-F1
#
_entry.id   AF-A0A497DUP9-F1
#
_cell.length_a   1.000
_cell.length_b   1.000
_cell.length_c   1.000
_cell.angle_alpha   90.00
_cell.angle_beta   90.00
_cell.angle_gamma   90.00
#
_symmetry.space_group_name_H-M   'P 1'
#
loop_
_entity.id
_entity.type
_entity.pdbx_description
1 polymer ?
#
loop_
_entity_poly.entity_id
_entity_poly.type
_entity_poly.pdbx_seq_one_letter_code
_entity_poly.pdbx_strand_id
1 'polypeptide(L)'
;MLNPKDFKKEAGPVVDWIDRYMNNIKSLPVKSKIEPGDIYAAIPDEAPLESESMEQIMEDFDHIILPGMTHWQHPGFHAYFPANSSVESVLAETLTSAMGAQCMIWETSPAAAELEQRMMEWLRDAMGIPGSYEGVIQDSASSASLVSLITAREVATGFRSNEDGVPPNLRVYCSKETHSSIEKGVAVCG
;
A
#
# COMPACT_ATOMS: atom_id res chain seq x y z
N MET A 1 13.91 23.37 -2.77
CA MET A 1 12.71 22.83 -2.10
C MET A 1 11.58 23.83 -2.29
N LEU A 2 10.40 23.38 -2.71
CA LEU A 2 9.24 24.27 -2.90
C LEU A 2 8.84 24.93 -1.58
N ASN A 3 8.36 26.17 -1.64
CA ASN A 3 7.86 26.87 -0.46
C ASN A 3 6.44 26.37 -0.14
N PRO A 4 6.10 26.03 1.12
CA PRO A 4 4.73 25.65 1.48
C PRO A 4 3.66 26.69 1.08
N LYS A 5 4.03 27.98 0.97
CA LYS A 5 3.13 29.04 0.49
C LYS A 5 2.69 28.85 -0.96
N ASP A 6 3.50 28.18 -1.76
CA ASP A 6 3.24 27.92 -3.17
C ASP A 6 2.45 26.62 -3.37
N PHE A 7 2.19 25.83 -2.32
CA PHE A 7 1.52 24.52 -2.40
C PHE A 7 0.24 24.58 -3.24
N LYS A 8 -0.64 25.55 -3.00
CA LYS A 8 -1.90 25.65 -3.75
C LYS A 8 -1.69 25.87 -5.25
N LYS A 9 -0.66 26.65 -5.61
CA LYS A 9 -0.29 26.92 -7.00
C LYS A 9 0.29 25.66 -7.66
N GLU A 10 1.22 25.00 -6.98
CA GLU A 10 1.92 23.82 -7.50
C GLU A 10 1.04 22.56 -7.50
N ALA A 11 0.07 22.45 -6.58
CA ALA A 11 -0.86 21.33 -6.51
C ALA A 11 -1.97 21.39 -7.57
N GLY A 12 -2.32 22.57 -8.08
CA GLY A 12 -3.37 22.74 -9.08
C GLY A 12 -3.18 21.84 -10.31
N PRO A 13 -2.02 21.90 -11.00
CA PRO A 13 -1.73 21.03 -12.13
C PRO A 13 -1.80 19.53 -11.82
N VAL A 14 -1.40 19.12 -10.61
CA VAL A 14 -1.47 17.71 -10.17
C VAL A 14 -2.92 17.27 -9.98
N VAL A 15 -3.75 18.12 -9.34
CA VAL A 15 -5.18 17.85 -9.16
C VAL A 15 -5.89 17.76 -10.51
N ASP A 16 -5.60 18.69 -11.43
CA ASP A 16 -6.14 18.67 -12.80
C ASP A 16 -5.69 17.41 -13.56
N TRP A 17 -4.44 16.97 -13.35
CA TRP A 17 -3.96 15.72 -13.92
C TRP A 17 -4.72 14.50 -13.38
N ILE A 18 -4.92 14.41 -12.06
CA ILE A 18 -5.65 13.30 -11.42
C ILE A 18 -7.08 13.22 -11.95
N ASP A 19 -7.79 14.35 -12.00
CA ASP A 19 -9.16 14.41 -12.53
C ASP A 19 -9.22 13.93 -13.99
N ARG A 20 -8.32 14.43 -14.85
CA ARG A 20 -8.25 13.98 -16.25
C ARG A 20 -7.95 12.49 -16.35
N TYR A 21 -7.02 11.96 -15.55
CA TYR A 21 -6.64 10.55 -15.57
C TYR A 21 -7.83 9.67 -15.16
N MET A 22 -8.50 9.97 -14.05
CA MET A 22 -9.65 9.20 -13.57
C MET A 22 -10.81 9.19 -14.58
N ASN A 23 -11.11 10.34 -15.19
CA ASN A 23 -12.20 10.46 -16.17
C ASN A 23 -11.88 9.84 -17.54
N ASN A 24 -10.59 9.79 -17.92
CA ASN A 24 -10.17 9.34 -19.24
C ASN A 24 -9.39 8.03 -19.25
N ILE A 25 -9.27 7.32 -18.12
CA ILE A 25 -8.45 6.10 -18.04
C ILE A 25 -8.77 5.06 -19.13
N LYS A 26 -10.02 5.02 -19.62
CA LYS A 26 -10.48 4.13 -20.71
C LYS A 26 -9.80 4.37 -22.06
N SER A 27 -9.18 5.53 -22.27
CA SER A 27 -8.42 5.84 -23.49
C SER A 27 -6.99 5.30 -23.44
N LEU A 28 -6.50 4.90 -22.27
CA LEU A 28 -5.15 4.41 -22.05
C LEU A 28 -5.07 2.88 -22.26
N PRO A 29 -3.91 2.33 -22.68
CA PRO A 29 -3.75 0.90 -22.83
C PRO A 29 -3.74 0.18 -21.47
N VAL A 30 -4.59 -0.83 -21.27
CA VAL A 30 -4.69 -1.57 -19.98
C VAL A 30 -3.33 -1.93 -19.38
N LYS A 31 -2.44 -2.51 -20.19
CA LYS A 31 -1.09 -2.93 -19.83
C LYS A 31 -0.08 -2.07 -20.59
N SER A 32 1.01 -1.73 -19.90
CA SER A 32 2.18 -1.14 -20.55
C SER A 32 2.72 -2.04 -21.68
N LYS A 33 3.32 -1.38 -22.68
CA LYS A 33 3.89 -2.01 -23.90
C LYS A 33 5.41 -1.88 -23.98
N ILE A 34 6.06 -1.38 -22.92
CA ILE A 34 7.51 -1.20 -22.87
C ILE A 34 8.21 -2.50 -22.44
N GLU A 35 9.51 -2.58 -22.69
CA GLU A 35 10.36 -3.69 -22.28
C GLU A 35 11.04 -3.43 -20.92
N PRO A 36 11.44 -4.48 -20.18
CA PRO A 36 12.20 -4.33 -18.95
C PRO A 36 13.49 -3.54 -19.17
N GLY A 37 13.65 -2.44 -18.42
CA GLY A 37 14.81 -1.55 -18.50
C GLY A 37 14.56 -0.23 -19.25
N ASP A 38 13.47 -0.12 -20.01
CA ASP A 38 13.19 1.08 -20.81
C ASP A 38 13.05 2.35 -19.95
N ILE A 39 12.28 2.29 -18.84
CA ILE A 39 12.16 3.43 -17.91
C ILE A 39 13.51 3.75 -17.27
N TYR A 40 14.25 2.72 -16.85
CA TYR A 40 15.55 2.91 -16.19
C TYR A 40 16.53 3.65 -17.09
N ALA A 41 16.59 3.28 -18.38
CA ALA A 41 17.46 3.93 -19.35
C ALA A 41 16.98 5.33 -19.79
N ALA A 42 15.72 5.68 -19.53
CA ALA A 42 15.14 6.99 -19.86
C ALA A 42 15.36 8.04 -18.75
N ILE A 43 15.71 7.62 -17.53
CA ILE A 43 16.04 8.51 -16.42
C ILE A 43 17.54 8.83 -16.43
N PRO A 44 17.97 10.07 -16.11
CA PRO A 44 19.39 10.41 -16.03
C PRO A 44 20.18 9.52 -15.06
N ASP A 45 21.43 9.20 -15.42
CA ASP A 45 22.33 8.36 -14.61
C ASP A 45 22.70 8.99 -13.26
N GLU A 46 22.65 10.32 -13.17
CA GLU A 46 22.97 11.10 -11.98
C GLU A 46 21.77 11.96 -11.56
N ALA A 47 21.54 12.04 -10.24
CA ALA A 47 20.51 12.93 -9.70
C ALA A 47 20.89 14.41 -9.93
N PRO A 48 19.92 15.28 -10.22
CA PRO A 48 20.21 16.69 -10.48
C PRO A 48 20.75 17.38 -9.22
N LEU A 49 21.81 18.18 -9.40
CA LEU A 49 22.42 18.97 -8.31
C LEU A 49 21.60 20.23 -7.99
N GLU A 50 20.87 20.73 -8.98
CA GLU A 50 20.01 21.90 -8.88
C GLU A 50 18.54 21.49 -8.98
N SER A 51 17.64 22.28 -8.39
CA SER A 51 16.22 21.96 -8.43
C SER A 51 15.61 22.15 -9.82
N GLU A 52 14.81 21.19 -10.25
CA GLU A 52 13.97 21.27 -11.45
C GLU A 52 12.57 21.79 -11.11
N SER A 53 11.87 22.32 -12.12
CA SER A 53 10.52 22.83 -11.91
C SER A 53 9.50 21.69 -11.81
N MET A 54 8.38 21.93 -11.11
CA MET A 54 7.30 20.94 -11.06
C MET A 54 6.70 20.69 -12.46
N GLU A 55 6.74 21.68 -13.36
CA GLU A 55 6.31 21.54 -14.75
C GLU A 55 7.15 20.50 -15.50
N GLN A 56 8.48 20.58 -15.39
CA GLN A 56 9.39 19.60 -16.01
C GLN A 56 9.17 18.19 -15.44
N ILE A 57 9.01 18.08 -14.11
CA ILE A 57 8.74 16.80 -13.45
C ILE A 57 7.42 16.18 -13.94
N MET A 58 6.38 16.99 -14.13
CA MET A 58 5.09 16.51 -14.64
C MET A 58 5.16 16.12 -16.12
N GLU A 59 5.96 16.84 -16.93
CA GLU A 59 6.23 16.49 -18.33
C GLU A 59 6.95 15.14 -18.43
N ASP A 60 7.99 14.93 -17.62
CA ASP A 60 8.70 13.65 -17.53
C ASP A 60 7.79 12.53 -17.02
N PHE A 61 6.93 12.82 -16.04
CA PHE A 61 5.96 11.84 -15.56
C PHE A 61 5.01 11.38 -16.68
N ASP A 62 4.47 12.29 -17.49
CA ASP A 62 3.57 11.97 -18.60
C ASP A 62 4.29 11.24 -19.75
N HIS A 63 5.54 11.62 -20.06
CA HIS A 63 6.27 11.09 -21.22
C HIS A 63 7.12 9.85 -20.94
N ILE A 64 7.68 9.75 -19.74
CA ILE A 64 8.58 8.65 -19.35
C ILE A 64 7.83 7.65 -18.49
N ILE A 65 7.21 8.09 -17.39
CA ILE A 65 6.67 7.18 -16.38
C ILE A 65 5.33 6.57 -16.79
N LEU A 66 4.35 7.39 -17.19
CA LEU A 66 2.99 6.95 -17.49
C LEU A 66 2.91 5.83 -18.55
N PRO A 67 3.70 5.84 -19.65
CA PRO A 67 3.72 4.73 -20.61
C PRO A 67 4.17 3.39 -20.03
N GLY A 68 4.96 3.42 -18.95
CA GLY A 68 5.40 2.24 -18.20
C GLY A 68 4.37 1.69 -17.22
N MET A 69 3.28 2.42 -16.98
CA MET A 69 2.27 2.02 -16.00
C MET A 69 1.28 1.02 -16.59
N THR A 70 0.88 0.05 -15.76
CA THR A 70 -0.31 -0.77 -16.00
C THR A 70 -1.49 -0.12 -15.28
N HIS A 71 -2.59 0.11 -15.98
CA HIS A 71 -3.72 0.87 -15.45
C HIS A 71 -4.72 -0.04 -14.73
N TRP A 72 -4.45 -0.32 -13.45
CA TRP A 72 -5.26 -1.22 -12.60
C TRP A 72 -6.74 -0.81 -12.46
N GLN A 73 -7.05 0.49 -12.52
CA GLN A 73 -8.43 0.99 -12.46
C GLN A 73 -9.13 0.98 -13.83
N HIS A 74 -8.44 0.59 -14.91
CA HIS A 74 -9.04 0.52 -16.23
C HIS A 74 -10.14 -0.57 -16.24
N PRO A 75 -11.35 -0.33 -16.78
CA PRO A 75 -12.46 -1.30 -16.72
C PRO A 75 -12.19 -2.61 -17.47
N GLY A 76 -11.27 -2.59 -18.44
CA GLY A 76 -10.75 -3.77 -19.13
C GLY A 76 -9.60 -4.50 -18.41
N PHE A 77 -9.20 -4.09 -17.20
CA PHE A 77 -8.22 -4.80 -16.38
C PHE A 77 -8.91 -5.98 -15.68
N HIS A 78 -8.56 -7.20 -16.06
CA HIS A 78 -9.14 -8.44 -15.54
C HIS A 78 -8.08 -9.42 -15.02
N ALA A 79 -6.87 -8.94 -14.73
CA ALA A 79 -5.82 -9.75 -14.14
C ALA A 79 -5.88 -9.70 -12.60
N TYR A 80 -5.37 -10.75 -11.95
CA TYR A 80 -5.27 -10.84 -10.48
C TYR A 80 -6.62 -10.60 -9.76
N PHE A 81 -6.57 -9.83 -8.67
CA PHE A 81 -7.72 -9.30 -7.94
C PHE A 81 -7.71 -7.76 -8.01
N PRO A 82 -8.88 -7.10 -7.89
CA PRO A 82 -8.94 -5.65 -7.96
C PRO A 82 -8.17 -5.01 -6.81
N ALA A 83 -7.37 -3.99 -7.14
CA ALA A 83 -6.72 -3.11 -6.18
C ALA A 83 -7.43 -1.75 -6.24
N ASN A 84 -8.53 -1.60 -5.51
CA ASN A 84 -9.45 -0.46 -5.69
C ASN A 84 -8.83 0.89 -5.35
N SER A 85 -9.21 1.92 -6.10
CA SER A 85 -8.94 3.33 -5.79
C SER A 85 -10.23 4.13 -5.96
N SER A 86 -10.67 4.82 -4.90
CA SER A 86 -11.80 5.75 -4.96
C SER A 86 -11.33 7.20 -4.81
N VAL A 87 -12.19 8.16 -5.19
CA VAL A 87 -11.89 9.59 -5.03
C VAL A 87 -11.67 9.93 -3.55
N GLU A 88 -12.50 9.38 -2.66
CA GLU A 88 -12.40 9.55 -1.22
C GLU A 88 -11.07 9.03 -0.68
N SER A 89 -10.60 7.88 -1.19
CA SER A 89 -9.30 7.31 -0.80
C SER A 89 -8.14 8.22 -1.21
N VAL A 90 -8.17 8.78 -2.42
CA VAL A 90 -7.11 9.69 -2.90
C VAL A 90 -7.08 11.00 -2.09
N LEU A 91 -8.26 11.54 -1.75
CA LEU A 91 -8.35 12.71 -0.89
C LEU A 91 -7.85 12.43 0.53
N ALA A 92 -8.19 11.27 1.10
CA ALA A 92 -7.69 10.83 2.40
C ALA A 92 -6.16 10.69 2.38
N GLU A 93 -5.59 10.08 1.34
CA GLU A 93 -4.14 9.91 1.17
C GLU A 93 -3.41 11.26 1.07
N THR A 94 -4.04 12.25 0.45
CA THR A 94 -3.51 13.61 0.39
C THR A 94 -3.42 14.25 1.78
N LEU A 95 -4.45 14.05 2.61
CA LEU A 95 -4.47 14.56 3.98
C LEU A 95 -3.45 13.85 4.88
N THR A 96 -3.36 12.52 4.80
CA THR A 96 -2.39 11.74 5.57
C THR A 96 -0.95 12.14 5.20
N SER A 97 -0.67 12.28 3.90
CA SER A 97 0.63 12.73 3.39
C SER A 97 0.98 14.14 3.87
N ALA A 98 0.02 15.07 3.88
CA ALA A 98 0.24 16.44 4.34
C ALA A 98 0.57 16.53 5.83
N MET A 99 -0.03 15.66 6.66
CA MET A 99 0.26 15.62 8.09
C MET A 99 1.61 14.94 8.40
N GLY A 100 2.04 13.99 7.57
CA GLY A 100 3.29 13.25 7.78
C GLY A 100 3.35 12.59 9.17
N ALA A 101 2.19 12.16 9.69
CA ALA A 101 2.06 11.71 11.06
C ALA A 101 2.76 10.36 11.30
N GLN A 102 3.44 10.25 12.43
CA GLN A 102 4.01 8.99 12.91
C GLN A 102 3.14 8.43 14.03
N CYS A 103 2.51 7.29 13.79
CA CYS A 103 1.43 6.73 14.63
C CYS A 103 1.88 5.49 15.41
N MET A 104 3.15 5.45 15.84
CA MET A 104 3.76 4.26 16.46
C MET A 104 3.19 3.89 17.84
N ILE A 105 2.76 4.87 18.62
CA ILE A 105 2.09 4.68 19.91
C ILE A 105 0.96 5.70 20.04
N TRP A 106 0.01 5.45 20.94
CA TRP A 106 -1.13 6.33 21.13
C TRP A 106 -0.72 7.80 21.34
N GLU A 107 0.33 8.05 22.14
CA GLU A 107 0.80 9.41 22.44
C GLU A 107 1.31 10.17 21.22
N THR A 108 1.84 9.49 20.19
CA THR A 108 2.40 10.18 19.01
C THR A 108 1.33 10.65 18.05
N SER A 109 0.13 10.06 18.05
CA SER A 109 -1.03 10.50 17.26
C SER A 109 -2.34 9.85 17.77
N PRO A 110 -2.96 10.38 18.85
CA PRO A 110 -4.14 9.77 19.47
C PRO A 110 -5.31 9.55 18.51
N ALA A 111 -5.58 10.55 17.66
CA ALA A 111 -6.67 10.51 16.70
C ALA A 111 -6.49 9.40 15.65
N ALA A 112 -5.25 9.07 15.27
CA ALA A 112 -5.00 7.99 14.31
C ALA A 112 -5.33 6.63 14.91
N ALA A 113 -4.88 6.37 16.15
CA ALA A 113 -5.17 5.12 16.86
C ALA A 113 -6.66 4.94 17.14
N GLU A 114 -7.34 5.98 17.64
CA GLU A 114 -8.77 5.90 17.98
C GLU A 114 -9.66 5.82 16.74
N LEU A 115 -9.31 6.53 15.67
CA LEU A 115 -10.05 6.46 14.41
C LEU A 115 -9.93 5.07 13.78
N GLU A 116 -8.72 4.50 13.74
CA GLU A 116 -8.51 3.13 13.25
C GLU A 116 -9.36 2.14 14.02
N GLN A 117 -9.33 2.18 15.36
CA GLN A 117 -10.15 1.30 16.19
C GLN A 117 -11.63 1.39 15.81
N ARG A 118 -12.17 2.61 15.70
CA ARG A 118 -13.58 2.80 15.35
C ARG A 118 -13.90 2.32 13.94
N MET A 119 -13.01 2.52 12.97
CA MET A 119 -13.22 2.02 11.60
C MET A 119 -13.20 0.49 11.55
N MET A 120 -12.30 -0.15 12.31
CA MET A 120 -12.25 -1.61 12.40
C MET A 120 -13.48 -2.20 13.09
N GLU A 121 -14.02 -1.54 14.11
CA GLU A 121 -15.31 -1.90 14.73
C GLU A 121 -16.45 -1.84 13.70
N TRP A 122 -16.54 -0.76 12.92
CA TRP A 122 -17.55 -0.64 11.86
C TRP A 122 -17.42 -1.71 10.78
N LEU A 123 -16.19 -1.99 10.33
CA LEU A 123 -15.93 -3.03 9.34
C LEU A 123 -16.31 -4.43 9.88
N ARG A 124 -15.93 -4.73 11.12
CA ARG A 124 -16.30 -5.98 11.81
C ARG A 124 -17.81 -6.18 11.82
N ASP A 125 -18.54 -5.14 12.23
CA ASP A 125 -20.00 -5.18 12.35
C ASP A 125 -20.67 -5.32 10.97
N ALA A 126 -20.17 -4.60 9.95
CA ALA A 126 -20.64 -4.70 8.57
C ALA A 126 -20.43 -6.11 7.95
N MET A 127 -19.36 -6.80 8.37
CA MET A 127 -19.05 -8.16 7.94
C MET A 127 -19.76 -9.25 8.77
N GLY A 128 -20.53 -8.86 9.80
CA GLY A 128 -21.22 -9.80 10.68
C GLY A 128 -20.29 -10.62 11.59
N ILE A 129 -19.08 -10.13 11.86
CA ILE A 129 -18.11 -10.78 12.74
C ILE A 129 -18.51 -10.53 14.21
N PRO A 130 -18.39 -11.52 15.13
CA PRO A 130 -18.78 -11.33 16.53
C PRO A 130 -18.04 -10.18 17.23
N GLY A 131 -18.74 -9.46 18.10
CA GLY A 131 -18.18 -8.29 18.81
C GLY A 131 -17.03 -8.57 19.78
N SER A 132 -16.71 -9.84 20.03
CA SER A 132 -15.52 -10.25 20.79
C SER A 132 -14.22 -10.15 19.99
N TYR A 133 -14.30 -9.90 18.68
CA TYR A 133 -13.13 -9.70 17.84
C TYR A 133 -12.76 -8.21 17.75
N GLU A 134 -11.46 -7.96 17.69
CA GLU A 134 -10.84 -6.66 17.44
C GLU A 134 -10.09 -6.68 16.11
N GLY A 135 -9.73 -5.50 15.61
CA GLY A 135 -9.06 -5.35 14.32
C GLY A 135 -8.00 -4.27 14.34
N VAL A 136 -7.02 -4.42 13.46
CA VAL A 136 -5.92 -3.49 13.22
C VAL A 136 -5.67 -3.45 11.71
N ILE A 137 -5.28 -2.30 11.16
CA ILE A 137 -4.91 -2.17 9.76
C ILE A 137 -3.50 -2.74 9.57
N GLN A 138 -3.35 -3.64 8.61
CA GLN A 138 -2.06 -4.19 8.19
C GLN A 138 -1.76 -3.71 6.77
N ASP A 139 -0.48 -3.63 6.42
CA ASP A 139 -0.05 -3.20 5.08
C ASP A 139 -0.50 -4.16 3.96
N SER A 140 -0.74 -5.43 4.30
CA SER A 140 -1.12 -6.48 3.36
C SER A 140 -1.70 -7.70 4.08
N ALA A 141 -2.40 -8.56 3.32
CA ALA A 141 -2.81 -9.87 3.84
C ALA A 141 -1.60 -10.78 4.16
N SER A 142 -0.43 -10.54 3.54
CA SER A 142 0.77 -11.35 3.75
C SER A 142 1.39 -11.10 5.13
N SER A 143 1.51 -9.84 5.55
CA SER A 143 1.98 -9.48 6.90
C SER A 143 0.97 -9.89 7.96
N ALA A 144 -0.33 -9.70 7.72
CA ALA A 144 -1.39 -10.15 8.63
C ALA A 144 -1.33 -11.67 8.86
N SER A 145 -1.07 -12.44 7.80
CA SER A 145 -0.89 -13.90 7.91
C SER A 145 0.37 -14.25 8.71
N LEU A 146 1.48 -13.54 8.49
CA LEU A 146 2.73 -13.74 9.23
C LEU A 146 2.56 -13.43 10.73
N VAL A 147 1.93 -12.30 11.08
CA VAL A 147 1.62 -11.94 12.48
C VAL A 147 0.76 -13.02 13.13
N SER A 148 -0.23 -13.53 12.40
CA SER A 148 -1.09 -14.63 12.87
C SER A 148 -0.28 -15.92 13.11
N LEU A 149 0.63 -16.27 12.20
CA LEU A 149 1.50 -17.44 12.32
C LEU A 149 2.49 -17.32 13.50
N ILE A 150 3.13 -16.16 13.67
CA ILE A 150 4.01 -15.87 14.80
C ILE A 150 3.23 -16.00 16.11
N THR A 151 2.04 -15.41 16.18
CA THR A 151 1.18 -15.50 17.37
C THR A 151 0.83 -16.95 17.69
N ALA A 152 0.44 -17.74 16.69
CA ALA A 152 0.13 -19.16 16.87
C ALA A 152 1.36 -19.97 17.33
N ARG A 153 2.55 -19.69 16.78
CA ARG A 153 3.82 -20.30 17.18
C ARG A 153 4.18 -19.96 18.62
N GLU A 154 4.08 -18.69 19.02
CA GLU A 154 4.33 -18.27 20.41
C GLU A 154 3.40 -19.00 21.38
N VAL A 155 2.10 -19.02 21.09
CA VAL A 155 1.14 -19.74 21.93
C VAL A 155 1.46 -21.24 22.00
N ALA A 156 1.78 -21.88 20.88
CA ALA A 156 2.09 -23.32 20.82
C ALA A 156 3.40 -23.68 21.54
N THR A 157 4.34 -22.75 21.65
CA THR A 157 5.64 -22.93 22.32
C THR A 157 5.65 -22.40 23.76
N GLY A 158 4.53 -21.85 24.24
CA GLY A 158 4.46 -21.23 25.57
C GLY A 158 5.28 -19.94 25.69
N PHE A 159 5.37 -19.17 24.59
CA PHE A 159 6.11 -17.91 24.48
C PHE A 159 7.62 -18.05 24.74
N ARG A 160 8.19 -19.17 24.29
CA ARG A 160 9.61 -19.51 24.49
C ARG A 160 10.40 -19.70 23.21
N SER A 161 9.78 -19.46 22.04
CA SER A 161 10.44 -19.76 20.77
C SER A 161 11.62 -18.82 20.48
N ASN A 162 11.63 -17.62 21.04
CA ASN A 162 12.73 -16.67 20.92
C ASN A 162 13.93 -17.06 21.80
N GLU A 163 13.69 -17.71 22.93
CA GLU A 163 14.71 -18.15 23.89
C GLU A 163 15.27 -19.53 23.54
N ASP A 164 14.40 -20.49 23.20
CA ASP A 164 14.76 -21.90 23.02
C ASP A 164 14.89 -22.30 21.54
N GLY A 165 14.48 -21.42 20.62
CA GLY A 165 14.30 -21.73 19.22
C GLY A 165 12.96 -22.40 18.92
N VAL A 166 12.64 -22.50 17.62
CA VAL A 166 11.41 -23.14 17.15
C VAL A 166 11.59 -24.66 17.12
N PRO A 167 10.73 -25.44 17.80
CA PRO A 167 10.87 -26.88 17.85
C PRO A 167 10.46 -27.53 16.51
N PRO A 168 11.12 -28.62 16.09
CA PRO A 168 10.96 -29.21 14.74
C PRO A 168 9.64 -29.97 14.54
N ASN A 169 8.77 -30.01 15.55
CA ASN A 169 7.53 -30.77 15.55
C ASN A 169 6.28 -29.91 15.32
N LEU A 170 6.42 -28.59 15.13
CA LEU A 170 5.31 -27.73 14.72
C LEU A 170 4.90 -28.05 13.28
N ARG A 171 3.59 -27.97 13.02
CA ARG A 171 3.02 -28.22 11.70
C ARG A 171 1.92 -27.22 11.40
N VAL A 172 1.99 -26.61 10.22
CA VAL A 172 0.95 -25.74 9.68
C VAL A 172 0.18 -26.49 8.61
N TYR A 173 -1.14 -26.34 8.61
CA TYR A 173 -2.02 -26.91 7.60
C TYR A 173 -2.69 -25.79 6.83
N CYS A 174 -2.80 -25.95 5.51
CA CYS A 174 -3.49 -25.02 4.63
C CYS A 174 -4.08 -25.78 3.43
N SER A 175 -4.89 -25.09 2.62
CA SER A 175 -5.45 -25.65 1.39
C SER A 175 -4.34 -25.78 0.33
N LYS A 176 -4.54 -26.67 -0.65
CA LYS A 176 -3.68 -26.73 -1.84
C LYS A 176 -3.77 -25.47 -2.71
N GLU A 177 -4.88 -24.73 -2.57
CA GLU A 177 -5.14 -23.45 -3.29
C GLU A 177 -4.74 -22.22 -2.48
N THR A 178 -4.03 -22.40 -1.35
CA THR A 178 -3.63 -21.31 -0.47
C THR A 178 -2.61 -20.40 -1.16
N HIS A 179 -2.73 -19.09 -0.93
CA HIS A 179 -1.79 -18.09 -1.44
C HIS A 179 -0.37 -18.33 -0.91
N SER A 180 0.63 -18.07 -1.76
CA SER A 180 2.07 -18.25 -1.48
C SER A 180 2.57 -17.51 -0.23
N SER A 181 1.83 -16.50 0.25
CA SER A 181 2.15 -15.78 1.48
C SER A 181 2.19 -16.68 2.72
N ILE A 182 1.43 -17.79 2.73
CA ILE A 182 1.47 -18.72 3.87
C ILE A 182 2.79 -19.50 3.88
N GLU A 183 3.24 -20.01 2.73
CA GLU A 183 4.54 -20.67 2.62
C GLU A 183 5.68 -19.72 2.99
N LYS A 184 5.64 -18.49 2.47
CA LYS A 184 6.58 -17.42 2.86
C LYS A 184 6.53 -17.15 4.37
N GLY A 185 5.32 -17.05 4.94
CA GLY A 185 5.13 -16.79 6.36
C GLY A 185 5.72 -17.88 7.24
N VAL A 186 5.47 -19.15 6.89
CA VAL A 186 6.05 -20.32 7.58
C VAL A 186 7.58 -20.30 7.49
N ALA A 187 8.14 -20.06 6.30
CA ALA A 187 9.59 -19.99 6.13
C ALA A 187 10.23 -18.88 6.98
N VAL A 188 9.55 -17.73 7.14
CA VAL A 188 10.04 -16.61 7.96
C VAL A 188 9.89 -16.87 9.45
N CYS A 189 8.81 -17.54 9.89
CA CYS A 189 8.59 -17.82 11.31
C CYS A 189 9.37 -19.03 11.84
N GLY A 190 10.08 -19.78 10.98
CA GLY A 190 10.77 -21.02 11.35
C GLY A 190 9.80 -22.16 11.65
#